data_AF-A0A087FWM9-F1
#
_entry.id   AF-A0A087FWM9-F1
#
_cell.length_a   1.000
_cell.length_b   1.000
_cell.length_c   1.000
_cell.angle_alpha   90.00
_cell.angle_beta   90.00
_cell.angle_gamma   90.00
#
_symmetry.space_group_name_H-M   'P 1'
#
loop_
_entity.id
_entity.type
_entity.pdbx_description
1 polymer ?
#
loop_
_entity_poly.entity_id
_entity_poly.type
_entity_poly.pdbx_seq_one_letter_code
_entity_poly.pdbx_strand_id
1 'polypeptide(L)'
;KIAPGLLRMHFHDCFVQGCDGSILISGPNTERTAGANFNLRGFEVIDDAKRQLEAACPGVVSCADILTLAARDSIALTKGQSWQVPTGRRDGRVSLATNVNNLPSPSDSVAIQQRKFASFRLNTRDLVALVG
;
A
#
# COMPACT_ATOMS: atom_id res chain seq x y z
N LYS A 1 -9.48 -13.64 -0.99
CA LYS A 1 -9.23 -13.05 -2.32
C LYS A 1 -7.95 -12.21 -2.21
N ILE A 2 -6.95 -12.45 -3.05
CA ILE A 2 -5.62 -11.81 -2.94
C ILE A 2 -5.59 -10.43 -3.61
N ALA A 3 -6.15 -10.29 -4.82
CA ALA A 3 -6.13 -9.03 -5.57
C ALA A 3 -6.66 -7.81 -4.78
N PRO A 4 -7.83 -7.87 -4.10
CA PRO A 4 -8.27 -6.76 -3.25
C PRO A 4 -7.37 -6.52 -2.03
N GLY A 5 -6.71 -7.57 -1.53
CA GLY A 5 -5.76 -7.49 -0.42
C GLY A 5 -4.50 -6.72 -0.79
N LEU A 6 -3.95 -6.96 -1.98
CA LEU A 6 -2.76 -6.26 -2.50
C LEU A 6 -3.06 -4.78 -2.80
N LEU A 7 -4.23 -4.49 -3.37
CA LEU A 7 -4.68 -3.11 -3.58
C LEU A 7 -4.82 -2.36 -2.24
N ARG A 8 -5.46 -2.99 -1.24
CA ARG A 8 -5.57 -2.42 0.11
C ARG A 8 -4.20 -2.23 0.75
N MET A 9 -3.30 -3.21 0.64
CA MET A 9 -1.95 -3.11 1.20
C MET A 9 -1.20 -1.91 0.61
N HIS A 10 -1.29 -1.68 -0.71
CA HIS A 10 -0.70 -0.52 -1.35
C HIS A 10 -1.30 0.81 -0.85
N PHE A 11 -2.62 0.87 -0.67
CA PHE A 11 -3.26 2.04 -0.05
C PHE A 11 -2.72 2.31 1.36
N HIS A 12 -2.60 1.26 2.19
CA HIS A 12 -2.10 1.36 3.56
C HIS A 12 -0.63 1.79 3.62
N ASP A 13 0.21 1.32 2.69
CA ASP A 13 1.59 1.78 2.53
C ASP A 13 1.62 3.29 2.25
N CYS A 14 0.97 3.72 1.17
CA CYS A 14 1.00 5.11 0.73
C CYS A 14 0.43 6.12 1.73
N PHE A 15 -0.54 5.71 2.56
CA PHE A 15 -1.17 6.55 3.57
C PHE A 15 -0.43 6.55 4.92
N VAL A 16 0.71 5.86 5.04
CA VAL A 16 1.57 5.89 6.22
C VAL A 16 2.98 6.29 5.80
N GLN A 17 3.34 7.56 6.01
CA GLN A 17 4.66 8.12 5.65
C GLN A 17 5.06 8.08 4.15
N GLY A 18 4.24 7.50 3.28
CA GLY A 18 4.40 7.50 1.83
C GLY A 18 4.51 6.09 1.27
N CYS A 19 4.53 5.94 -0.06
CA CYS A 19 4.64 4.63 -0.69
C CYS A 19 6.11 4.16 -0.67
N ASP A 20 6.58 3.65 0.46
CA ASP A 20 7.98 3.26 0.68
C ASP A 20 8.14 1.79 1.09
N GLY A 21 7.07 1.00 1.08
CA GLY A 21 7.12 -0.41 1.48
C GLY A 21 7.33 -0.63 2.98
N SER A 22 7.23 0.40 3.84
CA SER A 22 7.34 0.25 5.30
C SER A 22 6.32 -0.75 5.87
N ILE A 23 5.15 -0.88 5.24
CA ILE A 23 4.13 -1.86 5.61
C ILE A 23 4.62 -3.30 5.47
N LEU A 24 5.67 -3.53 4.67
CA LEU A 24 6.25 -4.85 4.44
C LEU A 24 7.28 -5.23 5.53
N ILE A 25 7.59 -4.36 6.49
CA ILE A 25 8.51 -4.69 7.58
C ILE A 25 7.76 -5.48 8.68
N SER A 26 8.22 -6.69 8.97
CA SER A 26 7.70 -7.54 10.04
C SER A 26 8.50 -7.38 11.34
N GLY A 27 7.83 -7.56 12.47
CA GLY A 27 8.43 -7.45 13.79
C GLY A 27 7.45 -6.92 14.84
N PRO A 28 7.84 -6.88 16.12
CA PRO A 28 7.04 -6.24 17.15
C PRO A 28 6.92 -4.73 16.89
N ASN A 29 5.75 -4.16 17.17
CA ASN A 29 5.46 -2.72 17.05
C ASN A 29 5.63 -2.13 15.63
N THR A 30 5.69 -2.95 14.58
CA THR A 30 5.70 -2.45 13.19
C THR A 30 4.29 -2.11 12.72
N GLU A 31 4.17 -1.44 11.58
CA GLU A 31 2.87 -1.12 10.98
C GLU A 31 2.01 -2.38 10.78
N ARG A 32 2.61 -3.53 10.45
CA ARG A 32 1.89 -4.81 10.29
C ARG A 32 1.11 -5.21 11.54
N THR A 33 1.56 -4.81 12.72
CA THR A 33 0.93 -5.14 14.02
C THR A 33 -0.14 -4.15 14.44
N ALA A 34 -0.30 -3.02 13.74
CA ALA A 34 -1.31 -2.03 14.06
C ALA A 34 -2.74 -2.55 13.82
N GLY A 35 -3.69 -2.11 14.65
CA GLY A 35 -5.08 -2.58 14.58
C GLY A 35 -5.73 -2.41 13.20
N ALA A 36 -5.46 -1.29 12.52
CA ALA A 36 -5.98 -1.05 11.16
C ALA A 36 -5.41 -2.02 10.11
N ASN A 37 -4.25 -2.62 10.39
CA ASN A 37 -3.48 -3.47 9.47
C ASN A 37 -3.62 -4.97 9.76
N PHE A 38 -4.25 -5.35 10.88
CA PHE A 38 -4.32 -6.74 11.36
C PHE A 38 -4.87 -7.76 10.33
N ASN A 39 -5.71 -7.30 9.38
CA ASN A 39 -6.33 -8.13 8.35
C ASN A 39 -5.77 -7.91 6.94
N LEU A 40 -4.60 -7.27 6.79
CA LEU A 40 -3.90 -7.22 5.50
C LEU A 40 -3.45 -8.63 5.08
N ARG A 41 -3.50 -8.90 3.77
CA ARG A 41 -3.22 -10.23 3.19
C ARG A 41 -2.40 -10.08 1.91
N GLY A 42 -1.64 -11.11 1.54
CA GLY A 42 -0.84 -11.11 0.32
C GLY A 42 0.63 -10.72 0.54
N PHE A 43 1.11 -10.69 1.77
CA PHE A 43 2.53 -10.46 2.07
C PHE A 43 3.40 -11.53 1.41
N GLU A 44 2.94 -12.78 1.46
CA GLU A 44 3.58 -13.95 0.84
C GLU A 44 3.72 -13.82 -0.68
N VAL A 45 2.81 -13.10 -1.33
CA VAL A 45 2.85 -12.86 -2.78
C VAL A 45 3.92 -11.83 -3.12
N ILE A 46 4.05 -10.78 -2.29
CA ILE A 46 5.10 -9.76 -2.45
C ILE A 46 6.48 -10.37 -2.17
N ASP A 47 6.59 -11.20 -1.13
CA ASP A 47 7.84 -11.90 -0.79
C ASP A 47 8.29 -12.84 -1.92
N ASP A 48 7.35 -13.60 -2.51
CA ASP A 48 7.66 -14.48 -3.64
C ASP A 48 8.08 -13.68 -4.90
N ALA A 49 7.36 -12.60 -5.22
CA ALA A 49 7.72 -11.72 -6.33
C ALA A 49 9.12 -11.10 -6.12
N LYS A 50 9.40 -10.61 -4.91
CA LYS A 50 10.72 -10.06 -4.55
C LYS A 50 11.81 -11.11 -4.70
N ARG A 51 11.60 -12.34 -4.24
CA ARG A 51 12.55 -13.45 -4.38
C ARG A 51 12.88 -13.74 -5.84
N GLN A 52 11.87 -13.80 -6.70
CA GLN A 52 12.07 -14.05 -8.14
C GLN A 52 12.82 -12.88 -8.82
N LEU A 53 12.48 -11.64 -8.46
CA LEU A 53 13.14 -10.44 -8.98
C LEU A 53 14.58 -10.31 -8.51
N GLU A 54 14.89 -10.64 -7.25
CA GLU A 54 16.27 -10.65 -6.76
C GLU A 54 17.13 -11.73 -7.44
N ALA A 55 16.53 -12.85 -7.83
CA ALA A 55 17.25 -13.88 -8.60
C ALA A 55 17.56 -13.41 -10.04
N ALA A 56 16.67 -12.62 -10.65
CA ALA A 56 16.83 -12.13 -12.02
C ALA A 56 17.66 -10.84 -12.11
N CYS A 57 17.48 -9.92 -11.17
CA CYS A 57 18.12 -8.60 -11.12
C CYS A 57 18.38 -8.17 -9.66
N PRO A 58 19.48 -8.66 -9.04
CA PRO A 58 19.80 -8.41 -7.64
C PRO A 58 19.89 -6.92 -7.30
N GLY A 59 19.17 -6.48 -6.27
CA GLY A 59 19.24 -5.12 -5.72
C GLY A 59 18.69 -4.01 -6.62
N VAL A 60 17.96 -4.35 -7.70
CA VAL A 60 17.47 -3.36 -8.67
C VAL A 60 16.07 -2.87 -8.33
N VAL A 61 15.14 -3.78 -8.03
CA VAL A 61 13.71 -3.43 -7.87
C VAL A 61 13.35 -3.29 -6.40
N SER A 62 12.83 -2.12 -6.01
CA SER A 62 12.38 -1.86 -4.63
C SER A 62 11.12 -2.63 -4.29
N CYS A 63 10.95 -2.99 -3.01
CA CYS A 63 9.72 -3.59 -2.50
C CYS A 63 8.52 -2.63 -2.67
N ALA A 64 8.74 -1.32 -2.53
CA ALA A 64 7.73 -0.29 -2.77
C ALA A 64 7.18 -0.33 -4.21
N ASP A 65 8.06 -0.47 -5.23
CA ASP A 65 7.61 -0.58 -6.61
C ASP A 65 6.95 -1.92 -6.91
N ILE A 66 7.42 -3.02 -6.31
CA ILE A 66 6.76 -4.33 -6.42
C ILE A 66 5.32 -4.25 -5.91
N LEU A 67 5.11 -3.65 -4.73
CA LEU A 67 3.76 -3.49 -4.15
C LEU A 67 2.87 -2.62 -5.05
N THR A 68 3.41 -1.53 -5.58
CA THR A 68 2.67 -0.61 -6.48
C THR A 68 2.26 -1.33 -7.78
N LEU A 69 3.19 -2.08 -8.40
CA LEU A 69 2.92 -2.84 -9.62
C LEU A 69 1.92 -3.97 -9.36
N ALA A 70 2.06 -4.68 -8.25
CA ALA A 70 1.16 -5.75 -7.84
C ALA A 70 -0.28 -5.24 -7.62
N ALA A 71 -0.46 -4.03 -7.11
CA ALA A 71 -1.77 -3.39 -6.98
C ALA A 71 -2.40 -3.09 -8.35
N ARG A 72 -1.63 -2.53 -9.30
CA ARG A 72 -2.10 -2.27 -10.68
C ARG A 72 -2.46 -3.57 -11.39
N ASP A 73 -1.60 -4.58 -11.30
CA ASP A 73 -1.81 -5.87 -11.94
C ASP A 73 -3.02 -6.60 -11.33
N SER A 74 -3.25 -6.47 -10.03
CA SER A 74 -4.46 -6.99 -9.35
C SER A 74 -5.75 -6.39 -9.91
N ILE A 75 -5.76 -5.10 -10.23
CA ILE A 75 -6.90 -4.42 -10.86
C ILE A 75 -7.09 -4.90 -12.30
N ALA A 76 -6.00 -4.98 -13.09
CA ALA A 76 -6.07 -5.47 -14.46
C ALA A 76 -6.60 -6.92 -14.54
N LEU A 77 -6.10 -7.81 -13.69
CA LEU A 77 -6.54 -9.22 -13.62
C LEU A 77 -7.99 -9.37 -13.17
N THR A 78 -8.54 -8.39 -12.45
CA THR A 78 -9.95 -8.35 -12.04
C THR A 78 -10.83 -7.56 -13.02
N LYS A 79 -10.35 -7.31 -14.25
CA LYS A 79 -11.04 -6.62 -15.36
C LYS A 79 -11.23 -5.11 -15.15
N GLY A 80 -10.46 -4.50 -14.25
CA GLY A 80 -10.36 -3.05 -14.14
C GLY A 80 -9.42 -2.45 -15.19
N GLN A 81 -9.39 -1.12 -15.26
CA GLN A 81 -8.51 -0.39 -16.15
C GLN A 81 -7.05 -0.57 -15.74
N SER A 82 -6.17 -0.83 -16.71
CA SER A 82 -4.72 -0.80 -16.51
C SER A 82 -4.15 0.57 -16.87
N TRP A 83 -3.06 0.95 -16.21
CA TRP A 83 -2.32 2.20 -16.46
C TRP A 83 -0.81 1.97 -16.31
N GLN A 84 -0.01 2.88 -16.84
CA GLN A 84 1.44 2.87 -16.65
C GLN A 84 1.79 3.38 -15.25
N VAL A 85 2.52 2.56 -14.49
CA VAL A 85 2.96 2.89 -13.13
C VAL A 85 4.32 3.56 -13.19
N PRO A 86 4.48 4.81 -12.72
CA PRO A 86 5.79 5.40 -12.53
C PRO A 86 6.58 4.58 -11.51
N THR A 87 7.80 4.18 -11.84
CA THR A 87 8.72 3.43 -10.96
C THR A 87 9.89 4.32 -10.52
N GLY A 88 10.71 3.80 -9.59
CA GLY A 88 11.84 4.51 -8.98
C GLY A 88 11.64 4.81 -7.49
N ARG A 89 10.60 4.25 -6.84
CA ARG A 89 10.44 4.36 -5.38
C ARG A 89 11.58 3.64 -4.68
N ARG A 90 11.91 4.09 -3.47
CA ARG A 90 12.93 3.46 -2.62
C ARG A 90 12.28 2.93 -1.35
N ASP A 91 12.88 1.88 -0.81
CA ASP A 91 12.37 1.21 0.37
C ASP A 91 12.68 2.01 1.64
N GLY A 92 11.63 2.27 2.42
CA GLY A 92 11.67 2.83 3.74
C GLY A 92 12.36 1.88 4.72
N ARG A 93 12.90 2.45 5.81
CA ARG A 93 13.61 1.69 6.86
C ARG A 93 12.94 1.76 8.22
N VAL A 94 11.83 2.49 8.31
CA VAL A 94 11.10 2.75 9.55
C VAL A 94 9.68 2.26 9.36
N SER A 95 9.21 1.42 10.28
CA SER A 95 7.84 0.94 10.31
C SER A 95 7.41 0.90 11.76
N LEU A 96 6.44 1.74 12.12
CA LEU A 96 5.98 1.90 13.49
C LEU A 96 4.45 1.83 13.54
N ALA A 97 3.91 0.99 14.42
CA ALA A 97 2.47 0.86 14.61
C ALA A 97 1.80 2.20 14.95
N THR A 98 2.52 3.10 15.63
CA THR A 98 2.04 4.44 16.00
C THR A 98 1.82 5.37 14.81
N ASN A 99 2.43 5.09 13.65
CA ASN A 99 2.26 5.92 12.45
C ASN A 99 0.93 5.64 11.73
N VAL A 100 0.26 4.53 12.06
CA VAL A 100 -0.95 4.04 11.38
C VAL A 100 -2.23 4.78 11.86
N ASN A 101 -2.12 5.62 12.90
CA ASN A 101 -3.26 6.29 13.55
C ASN A 101 -4.07 7.21 12.63
N ASN A 102 -3.48 7.69 11.53
CA ASN A 102 -4.14 8.62 10.61
C ASN A 102 -4.78 7.96 9.39
N LEU A 103 -4.77 6.62 9.29
CA LEU A 103 -5.49 5.94 8.22
C LEU A 103 -6.98 6.29 8.23
N PRO A 104 -7.61 6.51 7.06
CA PRO A 104 -9.06 6.67 6.97
C PRO A 104 -9.80 5.45 7.55
N SER A 105 -10.72 5.72 8.48
CA SER A 105 -11.56 4.70 9.11
C SER A 105 -12.90 4.59 8.37
N PRO A 106 -13.49 3.38 8.24
CA PRO A 106 -14.87 3.23 7.77
C PRO A 106 -15.90 3.98 8.62
N SER A 107 -15.57 4.30 9.88
CA SER A 107 -16.41 5.08 10.80
C SER A 107 -16.19 6.59 10.72
N ASP A 108 -15.23 7.07 9.92
CA ASP A 108 -14.99 8.50 9.74
C ASP A 108 -16.13 9.15 8.97
N SER A 109 -16.58 10.33 9.44
CA SER A 109 -17.49 11.16 8.66
C SER A 109 -16.84 11.60 7.34
N VAL A 110 -17.65 11.91 6.33
CA VAL A 110 -17.16 12.38 5.03
C VAL A 110 -16.21 13.58 5.18
N ALA A 111 -16.52 14.51 6.10
CA ALA A 111 -15.67 15.66 6.38
C ALA A 111 -14.31 15.30 6.99
N ILE A 112 -14.22 14.20 7.75
CA ILE A 112 -12.94 13.69 8.28
C ILE A 112 -12.16 12.99 7.15
N GLN A 113 -12.84 12.17 6.33
CA GLN A 113 -12.20 11.51 5.19
C GLN A 113 -11.61 12.53 4.20
N GLN A 114 -12.35 13.59 3.89
CA GLN A 114 -11.85 14.70 3.05
C GLN A 114 -10.58 15.33 3.62
N ARG A 115 -10.52 15.58 4.94
CA ARG A 115 -9.33 16.15 5.59
C ARG A 115 -8.13 15.19 5.53
N LYS A 116 -8.35 13.90 5.78
CA LYS A 116 -7.31 12.87 5.69
C LYS A 116 -6.77 12.72 4.28
N PHE A 117 -7.62 12.74 3.25
CA PHE A 117 -7.15 12.71 1.86
C PHE A 117 -6.40 14.00 1.48
N ALA A 118 -6.88 15.16 1.93
CA ALA A 118 -6.22 16.43 1.68
C ALA A 118 -4.80 16.51 2.27
N SER A 119 -4.49 15.82 3.38
CA SER A 119 -3.12 15.76 3.91
C SER A 119 -2.15 15.02 2.99
N PHE A 120 -2.65 14.18 2.08
CA PHE A 120 -1.89 13.52 1.02
C PHE A 120 -2.02 14.22 -0.33
N ARG A 121 -2.49 15.48 -0.34
CA ARG A 121 -2.73 16.28 -1.56
C ARG A 121 -3.74 15.63 -2.52
N LEU A 122 -4.64 14.81 -1.99
CA LEU A 122 -5.76 14.22 -2.71
C LEU A 122 -7.03 15.03 -2.44
N ASN A 123 -7.78 15.34 -3.50
CA ASN A 123 -8.99 16.14 -3.42
C ASN A 123 -10.24 15.25 -3.21
N THR A 124 -11.43 15.86 -3.15
CA THR A 124 -12.69 15.12 -2.95
C THR A 124 -13.02 14.15 -4.09
N ARG A 125 -12.62 14.46 -5.33
CA ARG A 125 -12.80 13.56 -6.46
C ARG A 125 -11.94 12.31 -6.30
N ASP A 126 -10.70 12.48 -5.82
CA ASP A 126 -9.80 11.36 -5.54
C ASP A 126 -10.35 10.48 -4.41
N LEU A 127 -10.91 11.08 -3.36
CA LEU A 127 -11.61 10.35 -2.30
C LEU A 127 -12.73 9.47 -2.88
N VAL A 128 -13.64 10.07 -3.67
CA VAL A 128 -14.76 9.33 -4.28
C VAL A 128 -14.28 8.20 -5.19
N ALA A 129 -13.20 8.43 -5.96
CA ALA A 129 -12.65 7.42 -6.85
C ALA A 129 -11.96 6.26 -6.10
N LEU A 130 -11.29 6.53 -4.98
CA LEU A 130 -10.45 5.56 -4.25
C LEU A 130 -11.20 4.78 -3.17
N VAL A 131 -12.37 5.24 -2.73
CA VAL A 131 -13.24 4.47 -1.80
C VAL A 131 -14.24 3.55 -2.51
N GLY A 132 -14.20 3.52 -3.85
CA GLY A 132 -15.05 2.67 -4.70
C GLY A 132 -14.61 1.22 -4.81
#